data_AF-A0A087U7H9-F1
#
_entry.id   AF-A0A087U7H9-F1
#
_cell.length_a   1.000
_cell.length_b   1.000
_cell.length_c   1.000
_cell.angle_alpha   90.00
_cell.angle_beta   90.00
_cell.angle_gamma   90.00
#
_symmetry.space_group_name_H-M   'P 1'
#
loop_
_entity.id
_entity.type
_entity.pdbx_description
1 polymer ?
#
loop_
_entity_poly.entity_id
_entity_poly.type
_entity_poly.pdbx_seq_one_letter_code
_entity_poly.pdbx_strand_id
1 'polypeptide(L)' 'MPRSKERSSFDQVSDSERGRIVAYRECGSSFRQIGSRVGRNQTTVTRICGRM' A
#
# COMPACT_ATOMS: atom_id res chain seq x y z
N MET A 1 21.73 -6.30 21.88
CA MET A 1 20.56 -5.43 21.64
C MET A 1 19.79 -5.98 20.45
N PRO A 2 18.49 -6.30 20.55
CA PRO A 2 17.76 -6.71 19.37
C PRO A 2 17.56 -5.47 18.50
N ARG A 3 18.03 -5.51 17.25
CA ARG A 3 17.58 -4.58 16.21
C ARG A 3 16.10 -4.91 15.98
N SER A 4 15.23 -4.31 16.78
CA SER A 4 13.82 -4.17 16.46
C SER A 4 13.80 -3.47 15.11
N LYS A 5 13.61 -4.25 14.05
CA LYS A 5 13.48 -3.77 12.68
C LYS A 5 12.22 -2.94 12.71
N GLU A 6 12.39 -1.65 12.99
CA GLU A 6 11.35 -0.64 12.99
C GLU A 6 10.70 -0.77 11.62
N ARG A 7 9.58 -1.50 11.57
CA ARG A 7 8.76 -1.57 10.36
C ARG A 7 8.29 -0.14 10.22
N SER A 8 9.03 0.61 9.41
CA SER A 8 8.76 2.00 9.06
C SER A 8 7.25 2.12 8.96
N SER A 9 6.66 3.10 9.61
CA SER A 9 5.21 3.31 9.73
C SER A 9 4.47 3.28 8.38
N PHE A 10 5.20 3.38 7.27
CA PHE A 10 4.79 3.11 5.90
C PHE A 10 4.29 1.67 5.63
N ASP A 11 4.79 0.67 6.34
CA ASP A 11 4.47 -0.76 6.16
C ASP A 11 3.21 -1.19 6.93
N GLN A 12 2.69 -0.33 7.82
CA GLN A 12 1.42 -0.54 8.52
C GLN A 12 0.27 -0.10 7.61
N VAL A 13 0.13 -0.74 6.45
CA VAL A 13 -1.10 -0.69 5.67
C VAL A 13 -2.02 -1.74 6.24
N SER A 14 -3.18 -1.30 6.73
CA SER A 14 -4.17 -2.22 7.30
C SER A 14 -4.65 -3.20 6.23
N ASP A 15 -5.09 -4.38 6.64
CA ASP A 15 -5.63 -5.39 5.71
C ASP A 15 -6.81 -4.84 4.89
N SER A 16 -7.60 -3.93 5.50
CA SER A 16 -8.68 -3.20 4.83
C SER A 16 -8.18 -2.22 3.76
N GLU A 17 -7.10 -1.48 4.02
CA GLU A 17 -6.47 -0.61 3.03
C GLU A 17 -5.85 -1.44 1.91
N ARG A 18 -5.25 -2.59 2.24
CA ARG A 18 -4.67 -3.52 1.29
C ARG A 18 -5.75 -4.08 0.36
N GLY A 19 -6.90 -4.48 0.88
CA GLY A 19 -8.05 -4.91 0.09
C GLY A 19 -8.59 -3.82 -0.83
N ARG A 20 -8.66 -2.56 -0.37
CA ARG A 20 -9.04 -1.42 -1.22
C ARG A 20 -8.04 -1.18 -2.36
N ILE A 21 -6.74 -1.30 -2.08
CA ILE A 21 -5.69 -1.16 -3.10
C ILE A 21 -5.82 -2.23 -4.19
N VAL A 22 -6.07 -3.50 -3.81
CA VAL A 22 -6.32 -4.61 -4.76
C VAL A 22 -7.54 -4.31 -5.62
N ALA A 23 -8.67 -3.98 -4.99
CA ALA A 23 -9.92 -3.76 -5.70
C ALA A 23 -9.79 -2.63 -6.74
N TYR A 24 -9.13 -1.52 -6.38
CA TYR A 24 -8.88 -0.46 -7.36
C TYR A 24 -7.90 -0.88 -8.46
N ARG A 25 -6.93 -1.74 -8.15
CA ARG A 25 -5.97 -2.26 -9.13
C ARG A 25 -6.65 -3.18 -10.14
N GLU A 26 -7.52 -4.07 -9.68
CA GLU A 26 -8.32 -4.96 -10.55
C GLU A 26 -9.30 -4.17 -11.41
N CYS A 27 -9.86 -3.07 -10.90
CA CYS A 27 -10.66 -2.11 -11.68
C CYS A 27 -9.83 -1.27 -12.69
N GLY A 28 -8.53 -1.53 -12.86
CA GLY A 28 -7.68 -0.83 -13.83
C GLY A 28 -7.24 0.58 -13.41
N SER A 29 -7.39 0.95 -12.13
CA SER A 29 -6.94 2.27 -11.66
C SER A 29 -5.41 2.40 -11.67
N SER A 30 -4.92 3.59 -12.00
CA SER A 30 -3.47 3.87 -11.91
C SER A 30 -3.00 3.94 -10.46
N PHE A 31 -1.74 3.58 -10.18
CA PHE A 31 -1.19 3.63 -8.82
C PHE A 31 -1.29 5.00 -8.16
N ARG A 32 -1.20 6.08 -8.95
CA ARG A 32 -1.37 7.45 -8.47
C ARG A 32 -2.81 7.70 -8.01
N GLN A 33 -3.82 7.30 -8.80
CA GLN A 33 -5.23 7.43 -8.41
C GLN A 33 -5.56 6.59 -7.18
N ILE A 34 -5.03 5.37 -7.11
CA ILE A 34 -5.18 4.50 -5.93
C ILE A 34 -4.60 5.19 -4.69
N GLY A 35 -3.38 5.72 -4.79
CA GLY A 35 -2.74 6.46 -3.71
C GLY A 35 -3.57 7.64 -3.23
N SER A 36 -4.09 8.45 -4.15
CA SER A 36 -4.99 9.56 -3.81
C SER A 36 -6.29 9.12 -3.13
N ARG A 37 -6.86 7.96 -3.49
CA ARG A 37 -8.09 7.43 -2.89
C ARG A 37 -7.87 6.82 -1.50
N VAL A 38 -6.73 6.19 -1.30
CA VAL A 38 -6.37 5.51 -0.04
C VAL A 38 -5.62 6.46 0.91
N GLY A 39 -5.28 7.67 0.46
CA GLY A 39 -4.49 8.63 1.25
C GLY A 39 -3.04 8.18 1.43
N ARG A 40 -2.51 7.40 0.49
CA ARG A 40 -1.16 6.82 0.54
C ARG A 40 -0.31 7.28 -0.64
N ASN A 41 1.00 7.33 -0.43
CA ASN A 41 1.94 7.65 -1.50
C ASN A 41 1.92 6.54 -2.57
N GLN A 42 2.11 6.92 -3.83
CA GLN A 42 2.21 5.99 -4.96
C GLN A 42 3.25 4.88 -4.70
N THR A 43 4.39 5.22 -4.09
CA THR A 43 5.44 4.24 -3.75
C THR A 43 4.93 3.13 -2.83
N THR A 44 4.05 3.46 -1.89
CA THR A 44 3.41 2.48 -0.98
C THR A 44 2.50 1.54 -1.77
N VAL A 45 1.68 2.10 -2.66
CA VAL A 45 0.76 1.32 -3.51
C VAL A 45 1.53 0.38 -4.43
N THR A 46 2.61 0.86 -5.06
CA THR A 46 3.48 0.04 -5.92
C THR A 46 4.11 -1.11 -5.15
N ARG A 47 4.60 -0.87 -3.92
CA ARG A 47 5.17 -1.94 -3.07
C ARG A 47 4.15 -2.99 -2.70
N ILE A 48 2.91 -2.61 -2.45
CA ILE A 48 1.82 -3.53 -2.11
C ILE A 48 1.45 -4.38 -3.32
N CYS A 49 1.28 -3.75 -4.49
CA CYS A 49 0.93 -4.46 -5.72
C CYS A 49 2.08 -5.32 -6.25
N GLY A 50 3.35 -4.95 -6.01
CA GLY A 50 4.52 -5.77 -6.36
C GLY A 50 4.77 -6.94 -5.39
N ARG A 51 4.02 -7.02 -4.29
CA ARG A 51 4.06 -8.10 -3.30
C ARG A 51 2.78 -8.96 -3.32
N MET A 52 1.91 -8.73 -4.29
CA MET A 52 0.76 -9.58 -4.62
C MET A 52 1.13 -10.48 -5.80
#